data_AF-A0A9X2JHC6-F1
#
_entry.id   AF-A0A9X2JHC6-F1
#
_cell.length_a   1.000
_cell.length_b   1.000
_cell.length_c   1.000
_cell.angle_alpha   90.00
_cell.angle_beta   90.00
_cell.angle_gamma   90.00
#
_symmetry.space_group_name_H-M   'P 1'
#
loop_
_entity.id
_entity.type
_entity.pdbx_description
1 polymer ?
#
loop_
_entity_poly.entity_id
_entity_poly.type
_entity_poly.pdbx_seq_one_letter_code
_entity_poly.pdbx_strand_id
1 'polypeptide(L)'
;MNESIRFPSRKVRATLYLPPELLNEARDAAYHLAGHPAHMTLTKFAEQAFRRELERLKQLYNGGQDFPERKEDLKGGRPIAA
;
A
#
# COMPACT_ATOMS: atom_id res chain seq x y z
N MET A 1 6.15 29.34 6.69
CA MET A 1 5.37 28.10 6.93
C MET A 1 4.92 27.62 5.55
N ASN A 2 5.66 26.68 4.96
CA ASN A 2 5.47 26.33 3.54
C ASN A 2 4.42 25.22 3.46
N GLU A 3 3.20 25.59 3.07
CA GLU A 3 2.12 24.66 2.82
C GLU A 3 2.37 24.02 1.44
N SER A 4 3.13 22.92 1.43
CA SER A 4 3.35 22.12 0.24
C SER A 4 2.02 21.55 -0.21
N ILE A 5 1.40 22.18 -1.21
CA ILE A 5 0.23 21.66 -1.91
C ILE A 5 0.60 20.27 -2.44
N ARG A 6 0.17 19.21 -1.74
CA ARG A 6 0.32 17.82 -2.20
C ARG A 6 -0.69 17.62 -3.32
N PHE A 7 -0.27 17.84 -4.55
CA PHE A 7 -1.00 17.36 -5.72
C PHE A 7 -1.30 15.87 -5.53
N PRO A 8 -2.50 15.37 -5.91
CA PRO A 8 -2.80 13.96 -5.80
C PRO A 8 -1.74 13.20 -6.59
N SER A 9 -0.87 12.49 -5.86
CA SER A 9 0.22 11.72 -6.44
C SER A 9 -0.38 10.76 -7.46
N ARG A 10 0.05 10.87 -8.73
CA ARG A 10 -0.40 10.00 -9.81
C ARG A 10 -0.26 8.54 -9.37
N LYS A 11 -1.37 7.79 -9.38
CA LYS A 11 -1.34 6.35 -9.06
C LYS A 11 -0.55 5.61 -10.14
N VAL A 12 0.37 4.76 -9.71
CA VAL A 12 1.16 3.87 -10.58
C VAL A 12 0.66 2.43 -10.42
N ARG A 13 0.80 1.61 -11.47
CA ARG A 13 0.46 0.18 -11.41
C ARG A 13 1.56 -0.58 -10.70
N ALA A 14 1.19 -1.42 -9.74
CA ALA A 14 2.06 -2.39 -9.09
C ALA A 14 1.44 -3.79 -9.19
N THR A 15 2.28 -4.80 -9.38
CA THR A 15 1.88 -6.22 -9.39
C THR A 15 2.57 -6.92 -8.23
N LEU A 16 1.82 -7.65 -7.41
CA LEU A 16 2.30 -8.36 -6.23
C LEU A 16 1.79 -9.79 -6.25
N TYR A 17 2.62 -10.72 -5.78
CA TYR A 17 2.18 -12.08 -5.46
C TYR A 17 1.65 -12.11 -4.03
N LEU A 18 0.43 -12.59 -3.85
CA LEU A 18 -0.25 -12.73 -2.56
C LEU A 18 -0.82 -14.15 -2.45
N PRO A 19 -0.95 -14.69 -1.22
CA PRO A 19 -1.76 -15.88 -1.00
C PRO A 19 -3.18 -15.69 -1.58
N PRO A 20 -3.72 -16.68 -2.31
CA PRO A 20 -5.03 -16.54 -2.96
C PRO A 20 -6.15 -16.25 -1.95
N GLU A 21 -6.13 -16.92 -0.81
CA GLU A 21 -7.13 -16.74 0.25
C GLU A 21 -7.16 -15.30 0.78
N LEU A 22 -5.98 -14.70 1.01
CA LEU A 22 -5.86 -13.31 1.46
C LEU A 22 -6.42 -12.33 0.42
N LEU A 23 -6.14 -12.57 -0.86
CA LEU A 23 -6.66 -11.71 -1.93
C LEU A 23 -8.17 -11.84 -2.09
N ASN A 24 -8.73 -13.04 -1.90
CA ASN A 24 -10.17 -13.26 -1.95
C ASN A 24 -10.87 -12.56 -0.78
N GLU A 25 -10.36 -12.71 0.45
CA GLU A 25 -10.91 -12.01 1.61
C GLU A 25 -10.88 -10.48 1.44
N ALA A 26 -9.78 -9.94 0.89
CA ALA A 26 -9.68 -8.52 0.59
C ALA A 26 -10.71 -8.05 -0.48
N ARG A 27 -11.03 -8.91 -1.46
CA ARG A 27 -12.06 -8.63 -2.47
C ARG A 27 -13.46 -8.65 -1.84
N ASP A 28 -13.75 -9.62 -0.98
CA ASP A 28 -15.03 -9.71 -0.29
C ASP A 28 -15.27 -8.49 0.60
N ALA A 29 -14.24 -8.06 1.36
CA ALA A 29 -14.30 -6.85 2.15
C ALA A 29 -14.54 -5.60 1.30
N ALA A 30 -13.83 -5.46 0.18
CA ALA A 30 -14.01 -4.34 -0.73
C ALA A 30 -15.41 -4.32 -1.35
N TYR A 31 -15.96 -5.49 -1.71
CA TYR A 31 -17.31 -5.63 -2.24
C TYR A 31 -18.36 -5.26 -1.18
N HIS A 32 -18.26 -5.84 0.02
CA HIS A 32 -19.20 -5.59 1.11
C HIS A 32 -19.22 -4.11 1.55
N LEU A 33 -18.07 -3.43 1.47
CA LEU A 33 -17.89 -2.03 1.88
C LEU A 33 -17.92 -1.04 0.70
N ALA A 34 -18.34 -1.45 -0.50
CA ALA A 34 -18.33 -0.58 -1.68
C ALA A 34 -19.28 0.63 -1.57
N GLY A 35 -20.32 0.51 -0.74
CA GLY A 35 -21.32 1.55 -0.51
C GLY A 35 -20.94 2.60 0.54
N HIS A 36 -21.88 3.51 0.80
CA HIS A 36 -21.75 4.49 1.87
C HIS A 36 -21.70 3.81 3.24
N PRO A 37 -20.89 4.29 4.21
CA PRO A 37 -19.99 5.45 4.15
C PRO A 37 -18.56 5.14 3.66
N ALA A 38 -18.22 3.85 3.55
CA ALA A 38 -16.84 3.45 3.35
C ALA A 38 -16.33 3.71 1.92
N HIS A 39 -17.20 3.57 0.90
CA HIS A 39 -16.86 3.67 -0.52
C HIS A 39 -15.56 2.92 -0.83
N MET A 40 -15.47 1.67 -0.37
CA MET A 40 -14.26 0.88 -0.40
C MET A 40 -13.99 0.34 -1.81
N THR A 41 -12.72 0.31 -2.17
CA THR A 41 -12.22 -0.35 -3.39
C THR A 41 -10.95 -1.11 -3.03
N LEU A 42 -10.57 -2.10 -3.83
CA LEU A 42 -9.32 -2.85 -3.60
C LEU A 42 -8.09 -1.92 -3.64
N THR A 43 -8.12 -0.86 -4.46
CA THR A 43 -7.07 0.17 -4.47
C THR A 43 -7.02 0.95 -3.17
N LYS A 44 -8.16 1.38 -2.63
CA LYS A 44 -8.23 2.11 -1.35
C LYS A 44 -7.78 1.22 -0.20
N PHE A 45 -8.22 -0.04 -0.18
CA PHE A 45 -7.79 -1.05 0.77
C PHE A 45 -6.27 -1.23 0.75
N ALA A 46 -5.68 -1.48 -0.42
CA ALA A 46 -4.24 -1.69 -0.56
C ALA A 46 -3.44 -0.45 -0.12
N GLU A 47 -3.88 0.75 -0.51
CA GLU A 47 -3.24 1.99 -0.08
C GLU A 47 -3.27 2.17 1.44
N GLN A 48 -4.43 1.94 2.08
CA GLN A 48 -4.57 2.03 3.53
C GLN A 48 -3.75 0.96 4.25
N ALA A 49 -3.70 -0.26 3.72
CA ALA A 49 -2.89 -1.34 4.26
C ALA A 49 -1.38 -1.00 4.21
N PHE A 50 -0.89 -0.50 3.07
CA PHE A 50 0.51 -0.07 2.96
C PHE A 50 0.84 1.10 3.87
N ARG A 51 -0.04 2.12 3.97
CA ARG A 51 0.18 3.24 4.88
C ARG A 51 0.27 2.78 6.33
N ARG A 52 -0.69 1.95 6.78
CA ARG A 52 -0.70 1.40 8.14
C ARG A 52 0.56 0.59 8.44
N GLU A 53 0.98 -0.26 7.52
CA GLU A 53 2.15 -1.11 7.73
C GLU A 53 3.44 -0.29 7.71
N LEU A 54 3.57 0.69 6.81
CA LEU A 54 4.71 1.62 6.83
C LEU A 54 4.80 2.38 8.15
N GLU A 55 3.68 2.91 8.67
CA GLU A 55 3.69 3.58 9.98
C GLU A 55 4.13 2.62 11.09
N ARG A 56 3.62 1.38 11.12
CA ARG A 56 4.06 0.35 12.07
C ARG A 56 5.57 0.11 11.97
N LEU A 57 6.11 -0.01 10.76
CA LEU A 57 7.53 -0.26 10.52
C LEU A 57 8.41 0.94 10.91
N LYS A 58 7.97 2.18 10.67
CA LYS A 58 8.68 3.38 11.13
C LYS A 58 8.79 3.40 12.65
N GLN A 59 7.69 3.11 13.35
CA GLN A 59 7.68 3.07 14.81
C GLN A 59 8.62 1.99 15.36
N LEU A 60 8.60 0.79 14.76
CA LEU A 60 9.40 -0.34 15.24
C LEU A 60 10.90 -0.24 14.91
N TYR A 61 11.23 0.28 13.73
CA TYR A 61 12.58 0.15 13.17
C TYR A 61 13.26 1.47 12.84
N ASN A 62 12.57 2.60 12.93
CA ASN A 62 13.12 3.89 12.52
C ASN A 62 12.74 5.04 13.45
N GLY A 63 12.44 4.76 14.73
CA GLY A 63 12.13 5.77 15.74
C GLY A 63 10.93 6.66 15.39
N GLY A 64 9.98 6.13 14.62
CA GLY A 64 8.82 6.87 14.13
C GLY A 64 9.11 7.84 12.97
N GLN A 65 10.34 7.87 12.46
CA GLN A 65 10.74 8.72 11.34
C GLN A 65 10.55 8.04 9.98
N ASP A 66 10.55 8.82 8.91
CA ASP A 66 10.51 8.29 7.53
C ASP A 66 11.79 7.51 7.18
N PHE A 67 11.64 6.41 6.44
CA PHE A 67 12.78 5.65 5.93
C PHE A 67 13.59 6.48 4.93
N PRO A 68 14.92 6.34 4.90
CA PRO A 68 15.76 7.04 3.93
C PRO A 68 15.42 6.61 2.50
N GLU A 69 15.62 7.51 1.54
CA GLU A 69 15.45 7.18 0.13
C GLU A 69 16.41 6.07 -0.31
N ARG A 70 15.90 5.14 -1.11
CA ARG A 70 16.70 4.03 -1.63
C ARG A 70 17.83 4.58 -2.53
N LYS A 71 19.05 4.09 -2.33
CA LYS A 71 20.22 4.47 -3.15
C LYS A 71 20.33 3.67 -4.46
N GLU A 72 19.63 2.55 -4.52
CA GLU A 72 19.61 1.61 -5.64
C GLU A 72 18.19 1.08 -5.84
N ASP A 73 17.90 0.53 -7.02
CA ASP A 73 16.64 -0.16 -7.25
C ASP A 73 16.49 -1.38 -6.32
N LEU A 74 15.24 -1.69 -5.98
CA LEU A 74 14.95 -2.91 -5.23
C LEU A 74 15.48 -4.10 -6.01
N LYS A 75 16.28 -4.94 -5.36
CA LYS A 75 16.62 -6.27 -5.90
C LYS A 75 15.29 -6.98 -6.11
N GLY A 76 14.86 -7.12 -7.36
CA GLY A 76 13.59 -7.74 -7.69
C GLY A 76 13.51 -9.12 -7.03
N GLY A 77 12.41 -9.41 -6.33
CA GLY A 77 12.07 -10.79 -6.05
C GLY A 77 12.01 -11.50 -7.39
N ARG A 78 12.78 -12.59 -7.57
CA ARG A 78 12.84 -13.33 -8.84
C ARG A 78 11.42 -13.47 -9.39
N PRO A 79 11.15 -13.02 -10.63
CA PRO A 79 9.89 -13.37 -11.26
C PRO A 79 9.85 -14.89 -11.33
N ILE A 80 8.92 -15.53 -10.62
CA ILE A 80 8.53 -16.90 -10.96
C ILE A 80 7.68 -16.72 -12.22
N ALA A 81 8.36 -16.64 -13.36
CA ALA A 81 7.73 -16.85 -14.64
C ALA A 81 7.31 -18.32 -14.66
N ALA A 82 6.00 -18.56 -14.65
CA ALA A 82 5.41 -19.78 -15.18
C ALA A 82 5.28 -19.64 -16.70
#